data_AF-A0A399UIE9-F1
#
_entry.id   AF-A0A399UIE9-F1
#
_cell.length_a   1.000
_cell.length_b   1.000
_cell.length_c   1.000
_cell.angle_alpha   90.00
_cell.angle_beta   90.00
_cell.angle_gamma   90.00
#
_symmetry.space_group_name_H-M   'P 1'
#
loop_
_entity.id
_entity.type
_entity.pdbx_description
1 polymer ?
#
loop_
_entity_poly.entity_id
_entity_poly.type
_entity_poly.pdbx_seq_one_letter_code
_entity_poly.pdbx_strand_id
1 'polypeptide(L)'
;MEFNASSTAYPITNGRTDARTFSAFGEIYARAQSSSIGPYSLDCTNLMFCNSNLAAALMAIHRQLGQTGRGLSFLNLRPRVSSILNDSGLFGVATQRPRPSVVPLTPFNHSEGDRFDLYVRRGLANKGLPDMSPGLENEFFTGIHELFTNFEIHSQSSLGAWAAGQLFPVNGRVEMTLVDAGVGIPSRIMQRGFAQSPHAAIDWAMTGSNTTRELDVPGGLGLKVLREFIRLNQGELTIASHGGFWREAGGRVDMRPLTHPFPGTAVTVVVNTQDNRSYQLAREVRPGDIF
;
A
#
# COMPACT_ATOMS: atom_id res chain seq x y z
N MET A 1 -36.08 -27.92 8.66
CA MET A 1 -36.19 -26.46 8.47
C MET A 1 -34.79 -25.99 8.16
N GLU A 2 -34.42 -25.96 6.88
CA GLU A 2 -33.09 -25.52 6.44
C GLU A 2 -33.03 -24.00 6.52
N PHE A 3 -32.20 -23.47 7.42
CA PHE A 3 -31.87 -22.06 7.41
C PHE A 3 -30.87 -21.81 6.27
N ASN A 4 -31.38 -21.42 5.10
CA ASN A 4 -30.57 -20.73 4.10
C ASN A 4 -30.21 -19.35 4.67
N ALA A 5 -29.12 -19.28 5.42
CA ALA A 5 -28.48 -18.00 5.70
C ALA A 5 -28.00 -17.45 4.36
N SER A 6 -28.70 -16.44 3.83
CA SER A 6 -28.25 -15.69 2.66
C SER A 6 -26.87 -15.11 2.97
N SER A 7 -25.81 -15.74 2.49
CA SER A 7 -24.48 -15.15 2.56
C SER A 7 -24.52 -13.83 1.79
N THR A 8 -24.15 -12.73 2.44
CA THR A 8 -24.08 -11.45 1.75
C THR A 8 -22.72 -11.38 1.07
N ALA A 9 -22.73 -11.55 -0.25
CA ALA A 9 -21.54 -11.61 -1.08
C ALA A 9 -21.40 -10.32 -1.88
N TYR A 10 -20.20 -9.73 -1.86
CA TYR A 10 -19.92 -8.43 -2.48
C TYR A 10 -18.96 -8.60 -3.65
N PRO A 11 -19.36 -8.22 -4.88
CA PRO A 11 -18.57 -8.49 -6.06
C PRO A 11 -17.27 -7.70 -6.07
N ILE A 12 -16.15 -8.40 -6.31
CA ILE A 12 -14.89 -7.79 -6.67
C ILE A 12 -14.50 -8.24 -8.07
N THR A 13 -14.30 -7.26 -8.97
CA THR A 13 -14.03 -7.50 -10.40
C THR A 13 -12.60 -7.15 -10.79
N ASN A 14 -11.87 -6.44 -9.92
CA ASN A 14 -10.52 -5.96 -10.18
C ASN A 14 -9.64 -6.17 -8.94
N GLY A 15 -8.42 -6.67 -9.17
CA GLY A 15 -7.41 -6.84 -8.14
C GLY A 15 -6.11 -6.12 -8.49
N ARG A 16 -6.20 -4.89 -8.99
CA ARG A 16 -5.06 -3.97 -9.17
C ARG A 16 -5.03 -2.98 -8.02
N THR A 17 -3.88 -2.35 -7.79
CA THR A 17 -3.78 -1.20 -6.90
C THR A 17 -4.43 0.04 -7.55
N ASP A 18 -5.75 0.12 -7.53
CA ASP A 18 -6.51 1.25 -8.06
C ASP A 18 -7.70 1.63 -7.18
N ALA A 19 -8.30 2.79 -7.47
CA ALA A 19 -9.42 3.33 -6.70
C ALA A 19 -10.65 2.41 -6.67
N ARG A 20 -10.88 1.60 -7.70
CA ARG A 20 -12.02 0.68 -7.75
C ARG A 20 -11.81 -0.48 -6.78
N THR A 21 -10.62 -1.03 -6.73
CA THR A 21 -10.27 -2.10 -5.78
C THR A 21 -10.33 -1.58 -4.34
N PHE A 22 -9.77 -0.40 -4.04
CA PHE A 22 -9.87 0.17 -2.69
C PHE A 22 -11.30 0.57 -2.31
N SER A 23 -12.12 1.01 -3.26
CA SER A 23 -13.55 1.25 -3.00
C SER A 23 -14.30 -0.05 -2.70
N ALA A 24 -14.02 -1.14 -3.42
CA ALA A 24 -14.62 -2.46 -3.14
C ALA A 24 -14.23 -2.98 -1.75
N PHE A 25 -12.98 -2.74 -1.34
CA PHE A 25 -12.48 -3.02 0.01
C PHE A 25 -13.18 -2.19 1.09
N GLY A 26 -13.39 -0.90 0.84
CA GLY A 26 -14.19 -0.04 1.73
C GLY A 26 -15.64 -0.50 1.85
N GLU A 27 -16.24 -0.94 0.74
CA GLU A 27 -17.62 -1.41 0.70
C GLU A 27 -17.81 -2.64 1.58
N ILE A 28 -17.00 -3.68 1.39
CA ILE A 28 -17.15 -4.90 2.20
C ILE A 28 -16.91 -4.62 3.69
N TYR A 29 -15.96 -3.74 4.03
CA TYR A 29 -15.73 -3.35 5.41
C TYR A 29 -16.95 -2.63 6.01
N ALA A 30 -17.46 -1.59 5.32
CA ALA A 30 -18.61 -0.81 5.80
C ALA A 30 -19.84 -1.71 5.99
N ARG A 31 -20.09 -2.60 5.04
CA ARG A 31 -21.22 -3.54 5.09
C ARG A 31 -21.08 -4.54 6.22
N ALA A 32 -19.87 -5.10 6.40
CA ALA A 32 -19.58 -6.01 7.49
C ALA A 32 -19.83 -5.35 8.86
N GLN A 33 -19.46 -4.09 9.02
CA GLN A 33 -19.73 -3.32 10.25
C GLN A 33 -21.22 -3.03 10.48
N SER A 34 -21.98 -2.73 9.42
CA SER A 34 -23.40 -2.34 9.52
C SER A 34 -24.38 -3.50 9.73
N SER A 35 -23.98 -4.73 9.43
CA SER A 35 -24.85 -5.91 9.52
C SER A 35 -24.59 -6.71 10.81
N SER A 36 -25.64 -7.35 11.31
CA SER A 36 -25.60 -8.31 12.41
C SER A 36 -25.57 -9.77 11.93
N ILE A 37 -25.78 -10.01 10.62
CA ILE A 37 -25.88 -11.34 10.03
C ILE A 37 -24.66 -11.58 9.13
N GLY A 38 -23.83 -12.56 9.49
CA GLY A 38 -22.69 -13.05 8.70
C GLY A 38 -23.01 -14.33 7.90
N PRO A 39 -22.07 -14.83 7.06
CA PRO A 39 -20.71 -14.32 6.83
C PRO A 39 -20.61 -13.22 5.74
N TYR A 40 -19.61 -12.34 5.88
CA TYR A 40 -19.26 -11.31 4.89
C TYR A 40 -18.24 -11.86 3.91
N SER A 41 -18.66 -11.99 2.65
CA SER A 41 -17.85 -12.63 1.62
C SER A 41 -17.50 -11.67 0.49
N LEU A 42 -16.25 -11.68 0.05
CA LEU A 42 -15.91 -11.17 -1.28
C LEU A 42 -16.36 -12.20 -2.31
N ASP A 43 -17.28 -11.83 -3.20
CA ASP A 43 -17.61 -12.62 -4.37
C ASP A 43 -16.54 -12.39 -5.46
N CYS A 44 -15.69 -13.40 -5.65
CA CYS A 44 -14.59 -13.38 -6.59
C CYS A 44 -14.93 -14.02 -7.94
N THR A 45 -16.21 -14.28 -8.25
CA THR A 45 -16.66 -14.91 -9.52
C THR A 45 -16.03 -14.23 -10.74
N ASN A 46 -16.01 -12.89 -10.73
CA ASN A 46 -15.49 -12.06 -11.81
C ASN A 46 -14.05 -11.57 -11.57
N LEU A 47 -13.38 -12.02 -10.49
CA LEU A 47 -12.00 -11.66 -10.18
C LEU A 47 -11.03 -12.53 -10.98
N MET A 48 -10.53 -11.99 -12.09
CA MET A 48 -9.62 -12.71 -12.99
C MET A 48 -8.18 -12.80 -12.47
N PHE A 49 -7.74 -11.78 -11.73
CA PHE A 49 -6.40 -11.67 -11.16
C PHE A 49 -6.44 -10.81 -9.89
N CYS A 50 -5.47 -10.99 -9.01
CA CYS A 50 -5.25 -10.12 -7.85
C CYS A 50 -3.75 -9.98 -7.61
N ASN A 51 -3.27 -8.75 -7.47
CA ASN A 51 -1.87 -8.50 -7.14
C ASN A 51 -1.62 -8.92 -5.68
N SER A 52 -0.50 -9.60 -5.38
CA SER A 52 -0.18 -10.11 -4.04
C SER A 52 0.09 -9.02 -3.02
N ASN A 53 0.48 -7.81 -3.44
CA ASN A 53 0.64 -6.66 -2.55
C ASN A 53 -0.69 -6.26 -1.88
N LEU A 54 -1.84 -6.51 -2.52
CA LEU A 54 -3.16 -6.28 -1.94
C LEU A 54 -3.49 -7.21 -0.77
N ALA A 55 -2.70 -8.27 -0.53
CA ALA A 55 -2.82 -9.09 0.66
C ALA A 55 -2.64 -8.26 1.95
N ALA A 56 -1.84 -7.19 1.92
CA ALA A 56 -1.71 -6.28 3.05
C ALA A 56 -3.04 -5.57 3.38
N ALA A 57 -3.75 -5.09 2.36
CA ALA A 57 -5.06 -4.44 2.54
C ALA A 57 -6.15 -5.42 3.01
N LEU A 58 -6.17 -6.62 2.43
CA LEU A 58 -7.09 -7.68 2.84
C LEU A 58 -6.83 -8.12 4.29
N MET A 59 -5.56 -8.21 4.70
CA MET A 59 -5.19 -8.54 6.08
C MET A 59 -5.59 -7.43 7.05
N ALA A 60 -5.37 -6.15 6.71
CA ALA A 60 -5.81 -5.03 7.53
C ALA A 60 -7.33 -5.07 7.80
N ILE A 61 -8.12 -5.28 6.74
CA ILE A 61 -9.59 -5.43 6.84
C ILE A 61 -9.95 -6.63 7.70
N HIS A 62 -9.34 -7.80 7.44
CA HIS A 62 -9.61 -9.01 8.21
C HIS A 62 -9.36 -8.80 9.72
N ARG A 63 -8.23 -8.17 10.07
CA ARG A 63 -7.84 -7.91 11.47
C ARG A 63 -8.75 -6.90 12.15
N GLN A 64 -9.17 -5.87 11.43
CA GLN A 64 -10.08 -4.86 11.97
C GLN A 64 -11.50 -5.40 12.17
N LEU A 65 -12.02 -6.21 11.23
CA LEU A 65 -13.29 -6.91 11.42
C LEU A 65 -13.24 -7.88 12.61
N GLY A 66 -12.09 -8.56 12.79
CA GLY A 66 -11.85 -9.49 13.90
C GLY A 66 -12.00 -8.86 15.28
N GLN A 67 -11.72 -7.56 15.46
CA GLN A 67 -11.94 -6.85 16.73
C GLN A 67 -13.42 -6.84 17.16
N THR A 68 -14.34 -7.03 16.23
CA THR A 68 -15.78 -7.07 16.48
C THR A 68 -16.37 -8.47 16.34
N GLY A 69 -15.53 -9.51 16.34
CA GLY A 69 -15.95 -10.90 16.16
C GLY A 69 -16.40 -11.23 14.73
N ARG A 70 -16.08 -10.37 13.75
CA ARG A 70 -16.45 -10.54 12.34
C ARG A 70 -15.27 -11.08 11.53
N GLY A 71 -15.56 -11.82 10.48
CA GLY A 71 -14.55 -12.38 9.57
C GLY A 71 -14.72 -11.89 8.14
N LEU A 72 -13.60 -11.82 7.43
CA LEU A 72 -13.55 -11.68 5.97
C LEU A 72 -13.43 -13.08 5.36
N SER A 73 -14.31 -13.42 4.42
CA SER A 73 -14.28 -14.67 3.66
C SER A 73 -14.31 -14.43 2.15
N PHE A 74 -14.00 -15.45 1.36
CA PHE A 74 -13.95 -15.38 -0.10
C PHE A 74 -14.87 -16.45 -0.69
N LEU A 75 -15.70 -16.06 -1.65
CA LEU A 75 -16.55 -16.96 -2.45
C LEU A 75 -16.04 -17.00 -3.89
N ASN A 76 -16.17 -18.16 -4.53
CA ASN A 76 -15.83 -18.34 -5.95
C ASN A 76 -14.40 -17.91 -6.30
N LEU A 77 -13.47 -18.04 -5.34
CA LEU A 77 -12.08 -17.65 -5.54
C LEU A 77 -11.38 -18.62 -6.49
N ARG A 78 -11.04 -18.12 -7.68
CA ARG A 78 -10.39 -18.93 -8.72
C ARG A 78 -9.06 -19.51 -8.20
N PRO A 79 -8.69 -20.76 -8.56
CA PRO A 79 -7.45 -21.38 -8.07
C PRO A 79 -6.19 -20.56 -8.32
N ARG A 80 -6.10 -19.86 -9.46
CA ARG A 80 -4.96 -18.98 -9.78
C ARG A 80 -4.85 -17.79 -8.82
N VAL A 81 -5.99 -17.18 -8.45
CA VAL A 81 -6.05 -16.06 -7.50
C VAL A 81 -5.80 -16.55 -6.08
N SER A 82 -6.41 -17.68 -5.71
CA SER A 82 -6.16 -18.33 -4.42
C SER A 82 -4.67 -18.65 -4.24
N SER A 83 -4.04 -19.23 -5.25
CA SER A 83 -2.61 -19.55 -5.21
C SER A 83 -1.73 -18.31 -4.99
N ILE A 84 -1.96 -17.19 -5.67
CA ILE A 84 -1.13 -15.97 -5.52
C ILE A 84 -1.28 -15.33 -4.13
N LEU A 85 -2.49 -15.36 -3.56
CA LEU A 85 -2.74 -14.89 -2.20
C LEU A 85 -2.24 -15.89 -1.14
N ASN A 86 -2.20 -17.18 -1.45
CA ASN A 86 -1.59 -18.18 -0.57
C ASN A 86 -0.06 -18.03 -0.51
N ASP A 87 0.59 -17.77 -1.65
CA ASP A 87 2.03 -17.50 -1.71
C ASP A 87 2.42 -16.24 -0.92
N SER A 88 1.53 -15.24 -0.86
CA SER A 88 1.76 -14.07 -0.02
C SER A 88 1.61 -14.39 1.46
N GLY A 89 1.00 -15.51 1.84
CA GLY A 89 0.72 -15.90 3.21
C GLY A 89 -0.62 -15.40 3.75
N LEU A 90 -1.52 -14.88 2.91
CA LEU A 90 -2.81 -14.30 3.35
C LEU A 90 -3.66 -15.30 4.16
N PHE A 91 -3.66 -16.57 3.75
CA PHE A 91 -4.48 -17.62 4.37
C PHE A 91 -3.80 -18.32 5.56
N GLY A 92 -2.59 -17.90 5.95
CA GLY A 92 -1.85 -18.50 7.06
C GLY A 92 -1.35 -19.93 6.81
N VAL A 93 -1.56 -20.47 5.61
CA VAL A 93 -1.04 -21.79 5.21
C VAL A 93 0.37 -21.59 4.65
N ALA A 94 1.36 -22.21 5.29
CA ALA A 94 2.73 -22.16 4.84
C ALA A 94 2.86 -22.74 3.42
N THR A 95 3.21 -21.90 2.46
CA THR A 95 3.56 -22.37 1.11
C THR A 95 5.00 -22.86 1.16
N GLN A 96 5.23 -24.15 0.84
CA GLN A 96 6.59 -24.73 0.88
C GLN A 96 7.57 -24.03 -0.06
N ARG A 97 7.09 -23.53 -1.22
CA ARG A 97 7.87 -22.81 -2.22
C ARG A 97 7.02 -21.70 -2.85
N PRO A 98 6.89 -20.53 -2.20
CA PRO A 98 6.18 -19.41 -2.79
C PRO A 98 6.91 -18.94 -4.06
N ARG A 99 6.17 -18.37 -5.02
CA ARG A 99 6.78 -17.81 -6.23
C ARG A 99 7.83 -16.74 -5.86
N PRO A 100 9.01 -16.71 -6.53
CA PRO A 100 10.01 -15.65 -6.33
C PRO A 100 9.48 -14.24 -6.65
N SER A 101 8.41 -14.17 -7.45
CA SER A 101 7.73 -12.92 -7.78
C SER A 101 6.92 -12.34 -6.63
N VAL A 102 6.66 -13.08 -5.54
CA VAL A 102 5.87 -12.60 -4.40
C VAL A 102 6.80 -12.12 -3.29
N VAL A 103 6.50 -10.96 -2.72
CA VAL A 103 7.11 -10.51 -1.46
C VAL A 103 6.10 -10.82 -0.34
N PRO A 104 6.49 -11.61 0.68
CA PRO A 104 5.56 -12.10 1.69
C PRO A 104 4.81 -10.99 2.44
N LEU A 105 3.56 -11.27 2.78
CA LEU A 105 2.79 -10.49 3.74
C LEU A 105 3.48 -10.56 5.10
N THR A 106 3.83 -9.41 5.66
CA THR A 106 4.52 -9.30 6.93
C THR A 106 3.81 -8.26 7.80
N PRO A 107 3.35 -8.63 9.02
CA PRO A 107 2.81 -7.67 9.97
C PRO A 107 3.95 -6.88 10.61
N PHE A 108 3.66 -5.68 11.10
CA PHE A 108 4.55 -4.78 11.84
C PHE A 108 3.80 -4.07 12.96
N ASN A 109 4.38 -4.08 14.15
CA ASN A 109 3.96 -3.25 15.27
C ASN A 109 4.66 -1.89 15.19
N HIS A 110 4.28 -1.00 16.10
CA HIS A 110 5.04 0.23 16.38
C HIS A 110 6.46 -0.12 16.84
N SER A 111 7.41 0.75 16.52
CA SER A 111 8.83 0.63 16.86
C SER A 111 9.56 -0.52 16.18
N GLU A 112 9.07 -0.99 15.03
CA GLU A 112 9.71 -2.05 14.22
C GLU A 112 10.34 -1.52 12.92
N GLY A 113 10.73 -0.25 12.89
CA GLY A 113 11.33 0.41 11.71
C GLY A 113 12.53 -0.34 11.13
N ASP A 114 13.48 -0.78 11.96
CA ASP A 114 14.64 -1.55 11.49
C ASP A 114 14.25 -2.88 10.82
N ARG A 115 13.21 -3.54 11.35
CA ARG A 115 12.69 -4.78 10.77
C ARG A 115 11.99 -4.51 9.44
N PHE A 116 11.29 -3.38 9.34
CA PHE A 116 10.67 -2.94 8.09
C PHE A 116 11.72 -2.63 7.03
N ASP A 117 12.81 -1.94 7.36
CA ASP A 117 13.89 -1.65 6.42
C ASP A 117 14.54 -2.92 5.88
N LEU A 118 14.83 -3.88 6.78
CA LEU A 118 15.36 -5.18 6.37
C LEU A 118 14.38 -5.94 5.47
N TYR A 119 13.08 -5.86 5.77
CA TYR A 119 12.03 -6.47 4.96
C TYR A 119 11.99 -5.86 3.56
N VAL A 120 12.00 -4.53 3.43
CA VAL A 120 11.97 -3.85 2.12
C VAL A 120 13.23 -4.15 1.33
N ARG A 121 14.42 -4.05 1.94
CA ARG A 121 15.70 -4.36 1.27
C ARG A 121 15.73 -5.77 0.72
N ARG A 122 15.33 -6.77 1.52
CA ARG A 122 15.22 -8.17 1.05
C ARG A 122 14.12 -8.32 0.00
N GLY A 123 13.00 -7.62 0.20
CA GLY A 123 11.85 -7.63 -0.69
C GLY A 123 12.13 -7.02 -2.05
N LEU A 124 13.12 -6.13 -2.19
CA LEU A 124 13.53 -5.51 -3.45
C LEU A 124 14.85 -6.07 -4.01
N ALA A 125 15.64 -6.78 -3.19
CA ALA A 125 16.90 -7.38 -3.60
C ALA A 125 16.72 -8.28 -4.83
N ASN A 126 17.61 -8.10 -5.83
CA ASN A 126 17.61 -8.86 -7.08
C ASN A 126 16.29 -8.77 -7.87
N LYS A 127 15.48 -7.74 -7.66
CA LYS A 127 14.22 -7.52 -8.41
C LYS A 127 14.36 -6.51 -9.54
N GLY A 128 15.58 -6.20 -9.96
CA GLY A 128 15.86 -5.31 -11.09
C GLY A 128 15.62 -3.85 -10.77
N LEU A 129 15.91 -3.39 -9.54
CA LEU A 129 16.02 -1.95 -9.29
C LEU A 129 17.09 -1.36 -10.23
N PRO A 130 16.90 -0.14 -10.76
CA PRO A 130 17.92 0.53 -11.56
C PRO A 130 19.16 0.84 -10.73
N ASP A 131 20.28 1.07 -11.39
CA ASP A 131 21.54 1.44 -10.73
C ASP A 131 21.41 2.80 -10.03
N MET A 132 21.78 2.85 -8.76
CA MET A 132 21.78 4.07 -7.95
C MET A 132 23.17 4.28 -7.34
N SER A 133 23.62 5.53 -7.22
CA SER A 133 24.76 5.86 -6.38
C SER A 133 24.51 5.43 -4.93
N PRO A 134 25.54 5.14 -4.12
CA PRO A 134 25.34 4.77 -2.72
C PRO A 134 24.55 5.81 -1.92
N GLY A 135 24.76 7.11 -2.18
CA GLY A 135 24.02 8.17 -1.50
C GLY A 135 22.55 8.23 -1.93
N LEU A 136 22.25 8.04 -3.22
CA LEU A 136 20.86 7.98 -3.68
C LEU A 136 20.15 6.72 -3.16
N GLU A 137 20.81 5.57 -3.19
CA GLU A 137 20.25 4.33 -2.66
C GLU A 137 19.87 4.50 -1.18
N ASN A 138 20.74 5.14 -0.39
CA ASN A 138 20.45 5.46 1.00
C ASN A 138 19.22 6.37 1.13
N GLU A 139 19.12 7.46 0.37
CA GLU A 139 17.96 8.37 0.40
C GLU A 139 16.67 7.69 -0.09
N PHE A 140 16.75 6.79 -1.08
CA PHE A 140 15.63 5.99 -1.55
C PHE A 140 15.04 5.14 -0.42
N PHE A 141 15.89 4.40 0.31
CA PHE A 141 15.44 3.59 1.44
C PHE A 141 15.02 4.45 2.64
N THR A 142 15.66 5.60 2.88
CA THR A 142 15.18 6.59 3.87
C THR A 142 13.76 7.07 3.53
N GLY A 143 13.47 7.34 2.27
CA GLY A 143 12.12 7.72 1.85
C GLY A 143 11.08 6.62 2.04
N ILE A 144 11.46 5.35 1.84
CA ILE A 144 10.57 4.23 2.14
C ILE A 144 10.38 4.09 3.66
N HIS A 145 11.44 4.26 4.46
CA HIS A 145 11.36 4.27 5.92
C HIS A 145 10.43 5.39 6.43
N GLU A 146 10.48 6.58 5.84
CA GLU A 146 9.57 7.69 6.18
C GLU A 146 8.08 7.32 6.00
N LEU A 147 7.74 6.41 5.07
CA LEU A 147 6.37 5.88 4.96
C LEU A 147 5.96 5.08 6.20
N PHE A 148 6.90 4.34 6.79
CA PHE A 148 6.67 3.59 8.03
C PHE A 148 6.60 4.53 9.24
N THR A 149 7.50 5.52 9.32
CA THR A 149 7.45 6.57 10.34
C THR A 149 6.11 7.32 10.33
N ASN A 150 5.55 7.59 9.13
CA ASN A 150 4.22 8.19 9.01
C ASN A 150 3.12 7.29 9.61
N PHE A 151 3.22 5.97 9.45
CA PHE A 151 2.34 5.03 10.14
C PHE A 151 2.48 5.15 11.67
N GLU A 152 3.70 5.12 12.20
CA GLU A 152 3.95 5.15 13.66
C GLU A 152 3.40 6.43 14.31
N ILE A 153 3.65 7.58 13.69
CA ILE A 153 3.28 8.89 14.25
C ILE A 153 1.79 9.18 14.03
N HIS A 154 1.28 8.91 12.81
CA HIS A 154 0.01 9.47 12.39
C HIS A 154 -1.15 8.47 12.40
N SER A 155 -0.93 7.16 12.26
CA SER A 155 -2.02 6.20 12.08
C SER A 155 -2.93 6.06 13.31
N GLN A 156 -2.39 6.14 14.54
CA GLN A 156 -3.08 5.72 15.78
C GLN A 156 -3.64 4.29 15.73
N SER A 157 -3.13 3.43 14.84
CA SER A 157 -3.57 2.05 14.72
C SER A 157 -3.07 1.23 15.91
N SER A 158 -3.97 0.62 16.67
CA SER A 158 -3.58 -0.36 17.71
C SER A 158 -3.31 -1.77 17.15
N LEU A 159 -3.63 -1.99 15.87
CA LEU A 159 -3.47 -3.29 15.20
C LEU A 159 -2.13 -3.44 14.47
N GLY A 160 -1.33 -2.38 14.43
CA GLY A 160 -0.11 -2.30 13.64
C GLY A 160 -0.37 -1.99 12.16
N ALA A 161 0.57 -2.41 11.33
CA ALA A 161 0.57 -2.31 9.87
C ALA A 161 0.96 -3.64 9.22
N TRP A 162 0.73 -3.75 7.92
CA TRP A 162 1.09 -4.91 7.11
C TRP A 162 1.75 -4.45 5.83
N ALA A 163 2.82 -5.13 5.44
CA ALA A 163 3.45 -4.92 4.14
C ALA A 163 3.42 -6.19 3.29
N ALA A 164 3.24 -6.03 1.99
CA ALA A 164 3.30 -7.10 1.01
C ALA A 164 3.76 -6.54 -0.35
N GLY A 165 4.20 -7.40 -1.26
CA GLY A 165 4.66 -6.95 -2.56
C GLY A 165 4.58 -7.99 -3.67
N GLN A 166 4.85 -7.54 -4.89
CA GLN A 166 4.90 -8.37 -6.08
C GLN A 166 5.84 -7.80 -7.15
N LEU A 167 6.71 -8.65 -7.69
CA LEU A 167 7.41 -8.42 -8.96
C LEU A 167 6.55 -8.91 -10.13
N PHE A 168 6.48 -8.10 -11.18
CA PHE A 168 5.88 -8.45 -12.46
C PHE A 168 6.98 -8.44 -13.53
N PRO A 169 7.72 -9.55 -13.73
CA PRO A 169 8.88 -9.57 -14.63
C PRO A 169 8.52 -9.17 -16.07
N VAL A 170 7.38 -9.65 -16.56
CA VAL A 170 6.90 -9.36 -17.92
C VAL A 170 6.49 -7.90 -18.08
N ASN A 171 5.89 -7.30 -17.04
CA ASN A 171 5.47 -5.89 -17.05
C ASN A 171 6.59 -4.92 -16.62
N GLY A 172 7.75 -5.44 -16.22
CA GLY A 172 8.90 -4.62 -15.84
C GLY A 172 8.67 -3.75 -14.62
N ARG A 173 8.02 -4.27 -13.57
CA ARG A 173 7.81 -3.48 -12.35
C ARG A 173 7.76 -4.32 -11.09
N VAL A 174 8.12 -3.71 -9.97
CA VAL A 174 7.90 -4.24 -8.62
C VAL A 174 6.99 -3.30 -7.85
N GLU A 175 5.97 -3.86 -7.18
CA GLU A 175 5.00 -3.14 -6.36
C GLU A 175 5.19 -3.55 -4.90
N MET A 176 5.35 -2.59 -4.00
CA MET A 176 5.41 -2.77 -2.55
C MET A 176 4.33 -1.92 -1.89
N THR A 177 3.54 -2.51 -1.00
CA THR A 177 2.42 -1.84 -0.32
C THR A 177 2.58 -1.97 1.18
N LEU A 178 2.46 -0.84 1.89
CA LEU A 178 2.32 -0.74 3.35
C LEU A 178 0.89 -0.31 3.66
N VAL A 179 0.23 -0.99 4.60
CA VAL A 179 -1.15 -0.70 5.00
C VAL A 179 -1.29 -0.67 6.51
N ASP A 180 -1.88 0.38 7.05
CA ASP A 180 -2.36 0.44 8.42
C ASP A 180 -3.90 0.45 8.50
N ALA A 181 -4.45 0.13 9.68
CA ALA A 181 -5.89 0.17 9.98
C ALA A 181 -6.27 1.37 10.88
N GLY A 182 -5.60 2.50 10.68
CA GLY A 182 -5.68 3.69 11.52
C GLY A 182 -6.70 4.74 11.08
N VAL A 183 -6.56 5.94 11.65
CA VAL A 183 -7.51 7.07 11.48
C VAL A 183 -7.46 7.73 10.09
N GLY A 184 -6.46 7.41 9.28
CA GLY A 184 -6.30 7.96 7.94
C GLY A 184 -5.70 9.36 7.87
N ILE A 185 -5.12 9.67 6.71
CA ILE A 185 -4.59 10.98 6.36
C ILE A 185 -5.69 12.06 6.36
N PRO A 186 -6.87 11.84 5.72
CA PRO A 186 -7.92 12.84 5.67
C PRO A 186 -8.37 13.35 7.04
N SER A 187 -8.58 12.45 8.00
CA SER A 187 -9.15 12.78 9.30
C SER A 187 -8.35 13.86 10.02
N ARG A 188 -7.02 13.74 10.05
CA ARG A 188 -6.16 14.72 10.75
C ARG A 188 -6.05 16.05 10.04
N ILE A 189 -5.90 16.04 8.71
CA ILE A 189 -5.67 17.25 7.91
C ILE A 189 -6.95 18.06 7.79
N MET A 190 -8.10 17.39 7.58
CA MET A 190 -9.40 18.05 7.49
C MET A 190 -9.83 18.61 8.85
N GLN A 191 -9.58 17.89 9.97
CA GLN A 191 -9.84 18.42 11.33
C GLN A 191 -9.09 19.72 11.62
N ARG A 192 -7.91 19.92 11.01
CA ARG A 192 -7.11 21.15 11.12
C ARG A 192 -7.49 22.23 10.09
N GLY A 193 -8.46 21.96 9.21
CA GLY A 193 -8.92 22.91 8.20
C GLY A 193 -7.98 23.10 7.01
N PHE A 194 -6.98 22.23 6.85
CA PHE A 194 -5.99 22.34 5.76
C PHE A 194 -6.49 21.81 4.41
N ALA A 195 -7.59 21.07 4.38
CA ALA A 195 -8.20 20.55 3.17
C ALA A 195 -9.72 20.43 3.31
N GLN A 196 -10.43 20.56 2.18
CA GLN A 196 -11.89 20.51 2.11
C GLN A 196 -12.43 19.15 1.67
N SER A 197 -11.57 18.24 1.18
CA SER A 197 -11.95 16.90 0.74
C SER A 197 -10.88 15.87 1.09
N PRO A 198 -11.23 14.56 1.18
CA PRO A 198 -10.27 13.52 1.51
C PRO A 198 -9.10 13.38 0.54
N HIS A 199 -9.35 13.49 -0.77
CA HIS A 199 -8.29 13.41 -1.78
C HIS A 199 -7.40 14.67 -1.78
N ALA A 200 -7.97 15.86 -1.52
CA ALA A 200 -7.19 17.08 -1.35
C ALA A 200 -6.34 17.05 -0.07
N ALA A 201 -6.80 16.37 0.98
CA ALA A 201 -6.01 16.15 2.19
C ALA A 201 -4.78 15.28 1.92
N ILE A 202 -4.93 14.22 1.13
CA ILE A 202 -3.79 13.39 0.72
C ILE A 202 -2.83 14.21 -0.14
N ASP A 203 -3.34 14.99 -1.09
CA ASP A 203 -2.50 15.87 -1.92
C ASP A 203 -1.71 16.87 -1.09
N TRP A 204 -2.37 17.53 -0.13
CA TRP A 204 -1.72 18.46 0.79
C TRP A 204 -0.56 17.79 1.53
N ALA A 205 -0.75 16.54 1.99
CA ALA A 205 0.30 15.75 2.64
C ALA A 205 1.48 15.44 1.70
N MET A 206 1.21 15.28 0.40
CA MET A 206 2.22 14.96 -0.62
C MET A 206 2.93 16.17 -1.22
N THR A 207 2.28 17.34 -1.24
CA THR A 207 2.82 18.59 -1.81
C THR A 207 3.52 19.46 -0.79
N GLY A 208 3.18 19.33 0.48
CA GLY A 208 3.76 20.17 1.53
C GLY A 208 5.27 19.95 1.65
N SER A 209 6.03 21.03 1.78
CA SER A 209 7.20 21.07 2.67
C SER A 209 6.83 20.82 4.15
N ASN A 210 5.54 20.60 4.39
CA ASN A 210 4.84 20.42 5.65
C ASN A 210 4.80 18.94 6.05
N THR A 211 5.93 18.25 5.94
CA THR A 211 6.20 17.38 7.09
C THR A 211 6.13 18.29 8.29
N THR A 212 5.29 17.87 9.22
CA THR A 212 4.94 18.58 10.42
C THR A 212 6.20 18.91 11.23
N ARG A 213 6.90 19.97 10.84
CA ARG A 213 7.95 20.62 11.63
C ARG A 213 7.38 21.18 12.93
N GLU A 214 6.06 21.38 12.99
CA GLU A 214 5.29 21.68 14.20
C GLU A 214 4.89 20.41 15.00
N LEU A 215 5.26 19.18 14.60
CA LEU A 215 5.01 17.93 15.35
C LEU A 215 6.32 17.22 15.77
N ASP A 216 7.40 17.94 16.03
CA ASP A 216 8.62 17.42 16.72
C ASP A 216 9.37 16.25 16.05
N VAL A 217 9.25 16.03 14.74
CA VAL A 217 10.07 15.02 14.03
C VAL A 217 10.80 15.61 12.81
N PRO A 218 12.13 15.48 12.72
CA PRO A 218 12.86 15.80 11.50
C PRO A 218 12.58 14.72 10.44
N GLY A 219 11.93 15.09 9.34
CA GLY A 219 11.64 14.16 8.24
C GLY A 219 11.04 14.88 7.04
N GLY A 220 11.07 14.26 5.86
CA GLY A 220 10.48 14.79 4.63
C GLY A 220 11.48 15.11 3.53
N LEU A 221 12.77 14.87 3.77
CA LEU A 221 13.77 14.90 2.70
C LEU A 221 13.75 13.57 1.94
N GLY A 222 13.66 12.44 2.67
CA GLY A 222 13.65 11.11 2.07
C GLY A 222 12.45 10.89 1.16
N LEU A 223 11.23 11.26 1.60
CA LEU A 223 10.01 11.10 0.80
C LEU A 223 10.04 11.98 -0.45
N LYS A 224 10.66 13.17 -0.39
CA LYS A 224 10.86 14.01 -1.58
C LYS A 224 11.80 13.37 -2.58
N VAL A 225 12.93 12.84 -2.12
CA VAL A 225 13.90 12.13 -2.98
C VAL A 225 13.26 10.86 -3.56
N LEU A 226 12.56 10.07 -2.75
CA LEU A 226 11.81 8.90 -3.21
C LEU A 226 10.80 9.27 -4.30
N ARG A 227 9.97 10.29 -4.08
CA ARG A 227 8.98 10.75 -5.04
C ARG A 227 9.63 11.23 -6.35
N GLU A 228 10.73 11.97 -6.27
CA GLU A 228 11.49 12.41 -7.44
C GLU A 228 12.09 11.23 -8.21
N PHE A 229 12.72 10.28 -7.51
CA PHE A 229 13.23 9.05 -8.10
C PHE A 229 12.13 8.29 -8.83
N ILE A 230 10.98 8.06 -8.18
CA ILE A 230 9.84 7.34 -8.76
C ILE A 230 9.35 8.04 -10.04
N ARG A 231 9.31 9.37 -10.06
CA ARG A 231 8.95 10.15 -11.26
C ARG A 231 9.96 9.93 -12.39
N LEU A 232 11.27 10.00 -12.11
CA LEU A 232 12.33 9.84 -13.11
C LEU A 232 12.41 8.40 -13.65
N ASN A 233 12.25 7.41 -12.77
CA ASN A 233 12.20 5.99 -13.09
C ASN A 233 10.90 5.59 -13.83
N GLN A 234 9.93 6.50 -13.97
CA GLN A 234 8.61 6.21 -14.55
C GLN A 234 7.82 5.15 -13.75
N GLY A 235 8.08 5.11 -12.45
CA GLY A 235 7.32 4.34 -11.48
C GLY A 235 5.99 5.00 -11.13
N GLU A 236 5.44 4.58 -10.01
CA GLU A 236 4.17 5.08 -9.49
C GLU A 236 4.15 5.11 -7.96
N LEU A 237 3.49 6.13 -7.40
CA LEU A 237 3.14 6.20 -5.99
C LEU A 237 1.62 6.31 -5.85
N THR A 238 1.00 5.40 -5.11
CA THR A 238 -0.46 5.36 -4.91
C THR A 238 -0.80 5.36 -3.43
N ILE A 239 -1.76 6.19 -3.04
CA ILE A 239 -2.28 6.30 -1.67
C ILE A 239 -3.80 6.16 -1.71
N ALA A 240 -4.32 5.22 -0.93
CA ALA A 240 -5.74 5.12 -0.60
C ALA A 240 -5.89 5.30 0.91
N SER A 241 -6.62 6.33 1.33
CA SER A 241 -6.80 6.62 2.76
C SER A 241 -8.21 7.12 3.01
N HIS A 242 -9.00 6.35 3.77
CA HIS A 242 -10.41 6.66 4.03
C HIS A 242 -11.15 7.00 2.74
N GLY A 243 -11.80 8.17 2.64
CA GLY A 243 -12.55 8.58 1.46
C GLY A 243 -11.71 9.09 0.29
N GLY A 244 -10.38 9.07 0.38
CA GLY A 244 -9.49 9.67 -0.61
C GLY A 244 -8.64 8.64 -1.36
N PHE A 245 -8.46 8.87 -2.66
CA PHE A 245 -7.49 8.20 -3.50
C PHE A 245 -6.61 9.23 -4.21
N TRP A 246 -5.31 8.98 -4.21
CA TRP A 246 -4.29 9.80 -4.84
C TRP A 246 -3.28 8.88 -5.53
N ARG A 247 -2.89 9.21 -6.76
CA ARG A 247 -1.92 8.44 -7.53
C ARG A 247 -1.06 9.37 -8.36
N GLU A 248 0.25 9.21 -8.28
CA GLU A 248 1.19 9.87 -9.16
C GLU A 248 1.90 8.85 -10.04
N ALA A 249 1.76 9.00 -11.35
CA ALA A 249 2.40 8.15 -12.35
C ALA A 249 2.67 8.95 -13.62
N GLY A 250 3.84 8.76 -14.25
CA GLY A 250 4.19 9.46 -15.48
C GLY A 250 4.19 11.00 -15.36
N GLY A 251 4.53 11.52 -14.16
CA GLY A 251 4.54 12.96 -13.86
C GLY A 251 3.15 13.60 -13.77
N ARG A 252 2.07 12.80 -13.68
CA ARG A 252 0.70 13.28 -13.50
C ARG A 252 0.13 12.79 -12.18
N VAL A 253 -0.59 13.66 -11.51
CA VAL A 253 -1.34 13.34 -10.29
C VAL A 253 -2.81 13.13 -10.66
N ASP A 254 -3.35 11.98 -10.28
CA ASP A 254 -4.75 11.58 -10.40
C ASP A 254 -5.34 11.46 -8.99
N MET A 255 -6.36 12.27 -8.72
CA MET A 255 -7.01 12.33 -7.41
C MET A 255 -8.50 12.17 -7.57
N ARG A 256 -9.11 11.37 -6.68
CA ARG A 256 -10.55 11.17 -6.69
C ARG A 256 -11.07 10.70 -5.34
N PRO A 257 -12.35 10.96 -5.02
CA PRO A 257 -12.98 10.32 -3.89
C PRO A 257 -13.10 8.81 -4.12
N LEU A 258 -13.01 8.03 -3.04
CA LEU A 258 -13.44 6.64 -3.00
C LEU A 258 -14.94 6.60 -2.72
N THR A 259 -15.71 5.79 -3.46
CA THR A 259 -17.17 5.70 -3.25
C THR A 259 -17.51 5.08 -1.90
N HIS A 260 -16.65 4.19 -1.41
CA HIS A 260 -16.69 3.66 -0.06
C HIS A 260 -15.31 3.85 0.58
N PRO A 261 -15.21 4.49 1.77
CA PRO A 261 -13.94 4.74 2.42
C PRO A 261 -13.14 3.46 2.71
N PHE A 262 -11.87 3.43 2.34
CA PHE A 262 -10.95 2.36 2.75
C PHE A 262 -10.64 2.49 4.26
N PRO A 263 -10.72 1.42 5.07
CA PRO A 263 -10.67 1.55 6.53
C PRO A 263 -9.23 1.61 7.06
N GLY A 264 -8.50 2.65 6.68
CA GLY A 264 -7.09 2.82 7.04
C GLY A 264 -6.35 3.65 6.00
N THR A 265 -5.03 3.46 5.91
CA THR A 265 -4.18 4.03 4.85
C THR A 265 -3.37 2.94 4.19
N ALA A 266 -3.41 2.87 2.87
CA ALA A 266 -2.55 2.04 2.05
C ALA A 266 -1.65 2.95 1.20
N VAL A 267 -0.34 2.75 1.27
CA VAL A 267 0.66 3.40 0.43
C VAL A 267 1.35 2.35 -0.41
N THR A 268 1.39 2.54 -1.73
CA THR A 268 2.04 1.63 -2.67
C THR A 268 3.10 2.36 -3.47
N VAL A 269 4.32 1.82 -3.44
CA VAL A 269 5.46 2.26 -4.25
C VAL A 269 5.64 1.25 -5.39
N VAL A 270 5.72 1.75 -6.62
CA VAL A 270 5.98 0.96 -7.82
C VAL A 270 7.26 1.46 -8.46
N VAL A 271 8.24 0.57 -8.62
CA VAL A 271 9.50 0.84 -9.32
C VAL A 271 9.46 0.14 -10.67
N ASN A 272 9.83 0.85 -11.73
CA ASN A 272 10.08 0.29 -13.05
C ASN A 272 11.41 -0.46 -13.03
N THR A 273 11.34 -1.78 -13.25
CA THR A 273 12.48 -2.70 -13.19
C THR A 273 13.07 -3.02 -14.56
N GLN A 274 12.59 -2.36 -15.62
CA GLN A 274 13.16 -2.41 -16.97
C GLN A 274 13.96 -1.15 -17.29
N ASP A 275 14.11 -0.25 -16.32
CA ASP A 275 14.90 0.96 -16.45
C ASP A 275 16.40 0.65 -16.37
N ASN A 276 17.12 0.98 -17.43
CA ASN A 276 18.55 0.75 -17.58
C ASN A 276 19.40 2.02 -17.34
N ARG A 277 18.78 3.09 -16.83
CA ARG A 277 19.48 4.32 -16.45
C ARG A 277 20.18 4.14 -15.10
N SER A 278 21.20 4.94 -14.89
CA SER A 278 21.84 5.13 -13.59
C SER A 278 21.42 6.47 -12.99
N TYR A 279 21.18 6.48 -11.69
CA TYR A 279 20.73 7.65 -10.95
C TYR A 279 21.72 8.03 -9.85
N GLN A 280 21.91 9.33 -9.66
CA GLN A 280 22.72 9.88 -8.57
C GLN A 280 22.12 11.20 -8.09
N LEU A 281 22.46 11.60 -6.87
CA LEU A 281 22.02 12.88 -6.34
C LEU A 281 22.77 14.02 -7.06
N ALA A 282 22.11 15.14 -7.31
CA ALA A 282 22.75 16.30 -7.95
C ALA A 282 24.00 16.79 -7.19
N ARG A 283 24.02 16.63 -5.86
CA ARG A 283 25.16 16.97 -4.99
C ARG A 283 26.36 16.01 -5.09
N GLU A 284 26.18 14.85 -5.72
CA GLU A 284 27.25 13.87 -5.96
C GLU A 284 27.94 14.09 -7.31
N VAL A 285 27.33 14.88 -8.21
CA VAL A 285 27.92 15.25 -9.50
C VAL A 285 29.14 16.12 -9.25
N ARG A 286 30.35 15.62 -9.58
CA ARG A 286 31.55 16.45 -9.50
C ARG A 286 31.65 17.35 -10.73
N PRO A 287 32.23 18.55 -10.63
CA PRO A 287 32.37 19.46 -11.76
C PRO A 287 33.09 18.89 -12.99
N GLY A 288 33.85 17.78 -12.83
CA GLY A 288 34.54 17.07 -13.92
C GLY A 288 33.77 15.91 -14.54
N ASP A 289 32.59 15.54 -14.02
CA ASP A 289 31.78 14.41 -14.50
C ASP A 289 30.75 14.84 -15.58
N ILE A 290 30.78 16.12 -16.00
CA ILE A 290 29.92 16.70 -17.04
C ILE A 290 30.76 16.96 -18.30
N PHE A 291 31.26 15.91 -18.95
CA PHE A 291 31.91 16.00 -20.26
C PHE A 291 31.57 14.79 -21.13
#